data_AF-A0A109FG27-F1
#
_entry.id   AF-A0A109FG27-F1
#
_cell.length_a   1.000
_cell.length_b   1.000
_cell.length_c   1.000
_cell.angle_alpha   90.00
_cell.angle_beta   90.00
_cell.angle_gamma   90.00
#
_symmetry.space_group_name_H-M   'P 1'
#
loop_
_entity.id
_entity.type
_entity.pdbx_description
1 polymer ?
#
loop_
_entity_poly.entity_id
_entity_poly.type
_entity_poly.pdbx_seq_one_letter_code
_entity_poly.pdbx_strand_id
1 'polypeptide(L)'
;DRLTDALYRLASADYIHIRIQQRNGRKTITTLSGVPTEYDPKKLLKAFKKEFACNGSVEEHEEHGKVIQLQGDQRQKIMEMLIEEGIGKETIKYARPPYLCLFCPVPRD
;
A
#
# COMPACT_ATOMS: atom_id res chain seq x y z
N ASP A 1 6.69 13.58 24.13
CA ASP A 1 7.54 14.64 23.56
C ASP A 1 7.47 14.66 22.04
N ARG A 2 7.22 15.81 21.41
CA ARG A 2 7.13 15.92 19.93
C ARG A 2 8.43 15.50 19.21
N LEU A 3 9.54 15.42 19.94
CA LEU A 3 10.84 14.96 19.46
C LEU A 3 10.90 13.44 19.25
N THR A 4 10.18 12.64 20.06
CA THR A 4 10.13 11.17 19.88
C THR A 4 9.25 10.76 18.70
N ASP A 5 8.19 11.53 18.43
CA ASP A 5 7.32 11.37 17.25
C ASP A 5 8.03 11.71 15.93
N ALA A 6 8.93 12.69 15.94
CA ALA A 6 9.74 13.05 14.77
C ALA A 6 10.81 11.99 14.46
N LEU A 7 11.45 11.43 15.49
CA LEU A 7 12.43 10.34 15.34
C LEU A 7 11.77 9.03 14.89
N TYR A 8 10.55 8.74 15.33
CA TYR A 8 9.79 7.59 14.84
C TYR A 8 9.38 7.75 13.36
N ARG A 9 9.07 8.97 12.90
CA ARG A 9 8.80 9.28 11.47
C ARG A 9 10.02 9.08 10.57
N LEU A 10 11.24 9.34 11.06
CA LEU A 10 12.48 9.09 10.34
C LEU A 10 12.84 7.59 10.28
N ALA A 11 12.52 6.81 11.32
CA ALA A 11 12.86 5.38 11.40
C ALA A 11 11.90 4.46 10.60
N SER A 12 10.72 4.95 10.23
CA SER A 12 9.78 4.26 9.33
C SER A 12 10.02 4.54 7.85
N ALA A 13 11.15 5.18 7.49
CA ALA A 13 11.40 5.69 6.15
C ALA A 13 11.87 4.64 5.12
N ASP A 14 12.30 3.45 5.57
CA ASP A 14 12.93 2.48 4.66
C ASP A 14 12.05 1.28 4.27
N TYR A 15 10.87 1.11 4.87
CA TYR A 15 10.03 -0.06 4.61
C TYR A 15 8.82 0.29 3.72
N ILE A 16 8.61 -0.53 2.68
CA ILE A 16 7.40 -0.47 1.87
C ILE A 16 6.30 -1.20 2.62
N HIS A 17 5.24 -0.47 2.94
CA HIS A 17 4.08 -1.00 3.64
C HIS A 17 2.96 -1.29 2.66
N ILE A 18 2.56 -2.57 2.58
CA ILE A 18 1.36 -2.99 1.87
C ILE A 18 0.22 -3.09 2.90
N ARG A 19 -0.77 -2.22 2.76
CA ARG A 19 -1.97 -2.18 3.61
C ARG A 19 -3.19 -2.55 2.80
N ILE A 20 -4.11 -3.30 3.39
CA ILE A 20 -5.39 -3.64 2.77
C ILE A 20 -6.48 -3.04 3.64
N GLN A 21 -7.29 -2.17 3.04
CA GLN A 21 -8.43 -1.52 3.67
C GLN A 21 -9.71 -1.98 2.98
N GLN A 22 -10.79 -2.12 3.73
CA GLN A 22 -12.11 -2.38 3.14
C GLN A 22 -12.72 -1.04 2.70
N ARG A 23 -13.12 -0.91 1.43
CA ARG A 23 -13.78 0.29 0.89
C ARG A 23 -15.28 0.25 1.15
N ASN A 24 -15.92 -0.83 0.70
CA ASN A 24 -17.37 -1.05 0.78
C ASN A 24 -17.68 -2.55 0.65
N GLY A 25 -18.32 -3.17 1.63
CA GLY A 25 -18.69 -4.59 1.58
C GLY A 25 -17.50 -5.47 1.21
N ARG A 26 -17.61 -6.26 0.13
CA ARG A 26 -16.51 -7.11 -0.37
C ARG A 26 -15.41 -6.36 -1.14
N LYS A 27 -15.57 -5.05 -1.42
CA LYS A 27 -14.57 -4.25 -2.15
C LYS A 27 -13.48 -3.77 -1.22
N THR A 28 -12.24 -4.08 -1.55
CA THR A 28 -11.04 -3.64 -0.83
C THR A 28 -10.26 -2.59 -1.64
N ILE A 29 -9.44 -1.82 -0.94
CA ILE A 29 -8.41 -0.95 -1.50
C ILE A 29 -7.09 -1.44 -0.93
N THR A 30 -6.12 -1.66 -1.81
CA THR A 30 -4.73 -1.90 -1.41
C THR A 30 -3.98 -0.58 -1.49
N THR A 31 -3.32 -0.22 -0.40
CA THR A 31 -2.55 1.02 -0.26
C THR A 31 -1.08 0.68 -0.10
N LEU A 32 -0.24 1.30 -0.93
CA LEU A 32 1.22 1.21 -0.87
C LEU A 32 1.78 2.50 -0.30
N SER A 33 2.40 2.39 0.86
CA SER A 33 3.06 3.50 1.56
C SER A 33 4.57 3.27 1.61
N GLY A 34 5.34 4.36 1.64
CA GLY A 34 6.80 4.29 1.70
C GLY A 34 7.46 4.06 0.34
N VAL A 35 6.88 4.57 -0.75
CA VAL A 35 7.55 4.56 -2.05
C VAL A 35 8.71 5.58 -2.00
N PRO A 36 9.97 5.17 -2.23
CA PRO A 36 11.10 6.08 -2.23
C PRO A 36 10.92 7.19 -3.28
N THR A 37 11.34 8.41 -2.94
CA THR A 37 11.18 9.60 -3.78
C THR A 37 11.96 9.53 -5.10
N GLU A 38 12.92 8.61 -5.20
CA GLU A 38 13.68 8.31 -6.41
C GLU A 38 12.81 7.69 -7.52
N TYR A 39 11.71 7.02 -7.14
CA TYR A 39 10.80 6.39 -8.10
C TYR A 39 9.60 7.28 -8.39
N ASP A 40 9.31 7.46 -9.68
CA ASP A 40 8.13 8.20 -10.12
C ASP A 40 6.84 7.38 -9.89
N PRO A 41 5.95 7.80 -8.97
CA PRO A 41 4.70 7.07 -8.71
C PRO A 41 3.78 7.04 -9.93
N LYS A 42 3.92 8.01 -10.84
CA LYS A 42 3.16 8.06 -12.10
C LYS A 42 3.58 6.97 -13.08
N LYS A 43 4.86 6.54 -13.08
CA LYS A 43 5.34 5.43 -13.92
C LYS A 43 4.88 4.10 -13.34
N LEU A 44 5.00 3.94 -12.02
CA LEU A 44 4.48 2.77 -11.29
C LEU A 44 2.97 2.60 -11.51
N LEU A 45 2.19 3.68 -11.43
CA LEU A 45 0.76 3.63 -11.76
C LEU A 45 0.46 3.12 -13.17
N LYS A 46 1.29 3.47 -14.17
CA LYS A 46 1.10 2.99 -15.54
C LYS A 46 1.40 1.48 -15.65
N ALA A 47 2.46 1.01 -14.99
CA ALA A 47 2.77 -0.41 -14.90
C ALA A 47 1.63 -1.19 -14.23
N PHE A 48 1.19 -0.71 -13.05
CA PHE A 48 0.10 -1.32 -12.30
C PHE A 48 -1.23 -1.35 -13.05
N LYS A 49 -1.57 -0.30 -13.80
CA LYS A 49 -2.78 -0.31 -14.65
C LYS A 49 -2.68 -1.35 -15.77
N LYS A 50 -1.50 -1.56 -16.34
CA LYS A 50 -1.26 -2.54 -17.42
C LYS A 50 -1.37 -3.97 -16.92
N GLU A 51 -0.79 -4.28 -15.77
CA GLU A 51 -0.71 -5.66 -15.26
C GLU A 51 -1.92 -6.06 -14.42
N PHE A 52 -2.43 -5.15 -13.60
CA PHE A 52 -3.51 -5.48 -12.69
C PHE A 52 -4.89 -5.26 -13.30
N ALA A 53 -4.98 -4.59 -14.46
CA ALA A 53 -6.24 -4.13 -15.06
C ALA A 53 -7.16 -3.42 -14.04
N CYS A 54 -6.55 -2.79 -13.04
CA CYS A 54 -7.22 -2.15 -11.92
C CYS A 54 -7.19 -0.63 -12.07
N ASN A 55 -8.20 0.03 -11.50
CA ASN A 55 -8.15 1.48 -11.34
C ASN A 55 -7.29 1.84 -10.12
N GLY A 56 -6.48 2.89 -10.26
CA GLY A 56 -5.55 3.34 -9.23
C GLY A 56 -5.32 4.84 -9.25
N SER A 57 -5.10 5.40 -8.07
CA SER A 57 -4.83 6.81 -7.81
C SER A 57 -3.53 6.96 -7.01
N VAL A 58 -2.87 8.10 -7.18
CA VAL A 58 -1.79 8.54 -6.30
C VAL A 58 -2.38 9.62 -5.42
N GLU A 59 -2.31 9.41 -4.11
CA GLU A 59 -2.65 10.40 -3.10
C GLU A 59 -1.37 10.86 -2.41
N GLU A 60 -1.27 12.16 -2.17
CA GLU A 60 -0.14 12.76 -1.47
C GLU A 60 -0.61 13.13 -0.07
N HIS A 61 0.00 12.51 0.95
CA HIS A 61 -0.29 12.78 2.35
C HIS A 61 0.92 13.44 3.00
N GLU A 62 0.70 14.47 3.82
CA GLU A 62 1.77 15.19 4.52
C GLU A 62 2.56 14.28 5.49
N GLU A 63 1.92 13.24 6.06
CA GLU A 63 2.55 12.34 7.03
C GLU A 63 3.17 11.08 6.42
N HIS A 64 2.61 10.55 5.32
CA HIS A 64 3.04 9.28 4.71
C HIS A 64 3.68 9.45 3.32
N GLY A 65 3.84 10.69 2.87
CA GLY A 65 4.39 11.03 1.56
C GLY A 65 3.45 10.62 0.42
N LYS A 66 4.04 10.19 -0.70
CA LYS A 66 3.29 9.74 -1.88
C LYS A 66 2.82 8.31 -1.67
N VAL A 67 1.51 8.12 -1.71
CA VAL A 67 0.85 6.85 -1.47
C VAL A 67 0.10 6.43 -2.72
N ILE A 68 0.25 5.17 -3.11
CA ILE A 68 -0.46 4.60 -4.26
C ILE A 68 -1.64 3.78 -3.74
N GLN A 69 -2.83 4.07 -4.25
CA GLN A 69 -4.04 3.32 -3.96
C GLN A 69 -4.48 2.55 -5.18
N LEU A 70 -4.75 1.25 -4.98
CA LEU A 70 -5.23 0.33 -6.00
C LEU A 70 -6.55 -0.29 -5.54
N GLN A 71 -7.47 -0.49 -6.47
CA GLN A 71 -8.73 -1.18 -6.19
C GLN A 71 -8.54 -2.71 -6.18
N GLY A 72 -9.17 -3.37 -5.20
CA GLY A 72 -9.09 -4.81 -5.00
C GLY A 72 -7.92 -5.24 -4.10
N ASP A 73 -7.86 -6.55 -3.84
CA ASP A 73 -6.72 -7.20 -3.21
C ASP A 73 -5.74 -7.64 -4.31
N GLN A 74 -4.60 -6.97 -4.38
CA GLN A 74 -3.53 -7.29 -5.34
C GLN A 74 -2.22 -7.63 -4.61
N ARG A 75 -2.30 -8.10 -3.35
CA ARG A 75 -1.15 -8.22 -2.46
C ARG A 75 -0.03 -9.13 -2.99
N GLN A 76 -0.41 -10.19 -3.72
CA GLN A 76 0.53 -11.14 -4.30
C GLN A 76 1.22 -10.52 -5.51
N LYS A 77 0.44 -9.94 -6.43
CA LYS A 77 0.99 -9.34 -7.65
C LYS A 77 1.86 -8.12 -7.37
N ILE A 78 1.51 -7.32 -6.38
CA ILE A 78 2.36 -6.21 -5.93
C ILE A 78 3.68 -6.74 -5.37
N MET A 79 3.67 -7.85 -4.62
CA MET A 79 4.89 -8.45 -4.12
C MET A 79 5.80 -8.92 -5.26
N GLU A 80 5.23 -9.62 -6.24
CA GLU A 80 5.96 -10.08 -7.43
C GLU A 80 6.58 -8.90 -8.19
N MET A 81 5.80 -7.85 -8.43
CA MET A 81 6.29 -6.65 -9.10
C MET A 81 7.40 -5.92 -8.34
N LEU A 82 7.30 -5.82 -7.02
CA LEU A 82 8.35 -5.18 -6.22
C LEU A 82 9.66 -5.99 -6.24
N ILE A 83 9.57 -7.32 -6.31
CA ILE A 83 10.74 -8.20 -6.45
C ILE A 83 11.38 -8.04 -7.83
N GLU A 84 10.57 -7.96 -8.89
CA GLU A 84 11.07 -7.76 -10.27
C GLU A 84 11.78 -6.42 -10.43
N GLU A 85 11.27 -5.36 -9.80
CA GLU A 85 11.88 -4.04 -9.78
C GLU A 85 13.15 -3.96 -8.88
N GLY A 86 13.53 -5.07 -8.23
CA GLY A 86 14.77 -5.19 -7.46
C GLY A 86 14.66 -4.77 -5.99
N ILE A 87 13.45 -4.57 -5.47
CA ILE A 87 13.23 -4.27 -4.06
C ILE A 87 13.21 -5.58 -3.27
N GLY A 88 14.11 -5.69 -2.28
CA GLY A 88 14.25 -6.88 -1.44
C GLY A 88 12.97 -7.21 -0.66
N LYS A 89 12.67 -8.50 -0.53
CA LYS A 89 11.51 -8.99 0.24
C LYS A 89 11.54 -8.56 1.71
N GLU A 90 12.75 -8.33 2.24
CA GLU A 90 13.00 -7.90 3.63
C GLU A 90 12.47 -6.49 3.93
N THR A 91 12.39 -5.63 2.93
CA THR A 91 11.88 -4.25 3.07
C THR A 91 10.36 -4.16 2.95
N ILE A 92 9.69 -5.25 2.55
CA ILE A 92 8.23 -5.27 2.36
C ILE A 92 7.55 -5.76 3.65
N LYS A 93 6.90 -4.85 4.35
CA LYS A 93 6.12 -5.18 5.57
C LYS A 93 4.63 -5.22 5.25
N TYR A 94 4.04 -6.41 5.35
CA TYR A 94 2.59 -6.56 5.37
C TYR A 94 2.05 -6.01 6.70
N ALA A 95 1.30 -4.92 6.63
CA ALA A 95 0.51 -4.52 7.77
C ALA A 95 -0.68 -5.48 7.87
N ARG A 96 -0.65 -6.41 8.83
CA ARG A 96 -1.89 -7.08 9.23
C ARG A 96 -2.80 -5.98 9.78
N PRO A 97 -4.06 -5.88 9.32
CA PRO A 97 -4.99 -4.99 9.97
C PRO A 97 -5.07 -5.38 11.45
N PRO A 98 -4.91 -4.44 12.40
CA PRO A 98 -5.05 -4.73 13.83
C PRO A 98 -6.45 -5.23 14.19
N TYR A 99 -7.42 -5.14 13.26
CA TYR A 99 -8.77 -5.60 13.45
C TYR A 99 -9.15 -6.48 12.26
N LEU A 100 -9.19 -7.78 12.53
CA LEU A 100 -10.18 -8.68 11.98
C LEU A 100 -11.52 -7.91 11.90
N CYS A 101 -11.93 -7.48 10.70
CA CYS A 101 -13.27 -6.92 10.47
C CYS A 101 -14.29 -8.05 10.68
N LEU A 102 -14.58 -8.39 11.94
CA LEU A 102 -15.56 -9.39 12.38
C LEU A 102 -17.02 -8.98 12.11
N PHE A 103 -17.25 -7.81 11.51
CA PHE A 103 -18.59 -7.28 11.24
C PHE A 103 -18.73 -6.73 9.82
N CYS A 104 -18.23 -7.47 8.82
CA CYS A 104 -18.81 -7.33 7.50
C CYS A 104 -19.84 -8.46 7.34
N PRO A 105 -21.16 -8.19 7.39
CA PRO A 105 -22.15 -9.19 7.04
C PRO A 105 -21.89 -9.56 5.58
N VAL A 106 -21.40 -10.79 5.38
CA VAL A 106 -21.32 -11.41 4.07
C VAL A 106 -22.76 -11.39 3.53
N PRO A 107 -23.05 -10.72 2.40
CA PRO A 107 -24.35 -10.91 1.78
C PRO A 107 -24.45 -12.40 1.43
N ARG A 108 -25.42 -13.07 2.04
CA ARG A 108 -25.87 -14.39 1.60
C ARG A 108 -26.52 -14.16 0.24
N ASP A 109 -25.91 -14.75 -0.79
CA ASP A 109 -26.61 -15.06 -2.03
C ASP A 109 -27.80 -15.99 -1.72
#